data_AF-A0A257GU17-F1
#
_entry.id   AF-A0A257GU17-F1
#
_cell.length_a   1.000
_cell.length_b   1.000
_cell.length_c   1.000
_cell.angle_alpha   90.00
_cell.angle_beta   90.00
_cell.angle_gamma   90.00
#
_symmetry.space_group_name_H-M   'P 1'
#
loop_
_entity.id
_entity.type
_entity.pdbx_description
1 polymer ?
#
loop_
_entity_poly.entity_id
_entity_poly.type
_entity_poly.pdbx_seq_one_letter_code
_entity_poly.pdbx_strand_id
1 'polypeptide(L)'
;TIQRNFSEFLTRQATLAGATASADVTRADKLKQLEGIFEGGPNGLGASINDMLNSFADVASAPTDLTARTVTLTRIDEAASRMRAASQRLDDLQIGLTQELNQKAGAVNALAKNIADVNGQIAKAQGQGQPPNDLLDRRDQLIREINQYVQTTSIPADDGTVGLFLAGSQALVLGTEASSVTIVRDEFGDLNKSSLALTRNGASVAMDENALAGGEIPGLLRFQNDDLNEGRNLLGRLTLGISTAMND
;
A
#
# COMPACT_ATOMS: atom_id res chain seq x y z
N THR A 1 25.81 -22.31 22.75
CA THR A 1 24.35 -22.09 22.88
C THR A 1 23.99 -20.62 23.04
N ILE A 2 24.63 -19.86 23.96
CA ILE A 2 24.35 -18.42 24.16
C ILE A 2 24.60 -17.57 22.89
N GLN A 3 25.73 -17.75 22.20
CA GLN A 3 26.02 -17.01 20.96
C GLN A 3 25.06 -17.32 19.80
N ARG A 4 24.56 -18.56 19.70
CA ARG A 4 23.61 -18.97 18.65
C ARG A 4 22.20 -18.40 18.92
N ASN A 5 21.75 -18.41 20.17
CA ASN A 5 20.48 -17.80 20.57
C ASN A 5 20.49 -16.27 20.39
N PHE A 6 21.62 -15.62 20.72
CA PHE A 6 21.79 -14.18 20.51
C PHE A 6 21.81 -13.82 19.01
N SER A 7 22.50 -14.62 18.19
CA SER A 7 22.52 -14.44 16.73
C SER A 7 21.12 -14.59 16.10
N GLU A 8 20.34 -15.58 16.56
CA GLU A 8 18.97 -15.78 16.09
C GLU A 8 18.06 -14.62 16.51
N PHE A 9 18.20 -14.12 17.74
CA PHE A 9 17.49 -12.93 18.19
C PHE A 9 17.82 -11.70 17.35
N LEU A 10 19.10 -11.42 17.10
CA LEU A 10 19.53 -10.29 16.26
C LEU A 10 19.03 -10.43 14.82
N THR A 11 19.07 -11.64 14.26
CA THR A 11 18.58 -11.91 12.89
C THR A 11 17.09 -11.65 12.80
N ARG A 12 16.32 -12.07 13.82
CA ARG A 12 14.89 -11.80 13.93
C ARG A 12 14.62 -10.30 14.02
N GLN A 13 15.31 -9.60 14.91
CA GLN A 13 15.19 -8.14 15.05
C GLN A 13 15.53 -7.41 13.75
N ALA A 14 16.60 -7.80 13.07
CA ALA A 14 16.99 -7.22 11.79
C ALA A 14 15.93 -7.45 10.70
N THR A 15 15.35 -8.65 10.63
CA THR A 15 14.28 -8.97 9.68
C THR A 15 13.02 -8.15 9.93
N LEU A 16 12.62 -8.02 11.21
CA LEU A 16 11.46 -7.22 11.61
C LEU A 16 11.66 -5.74 11.28
N ALA A 17 12.82 -5.17 11.66
CA ALA A 17 13.16 -3.79 11.36
C ALA A 17 13.23 -3.53 9.84
N GLY A 18 13.76 -4.49 9.08
CA GLY A 18 13.78 -4.44 7.62
C GLY A 18 12.37 -4.40 7.02
N ALA A 19 11.46 -5.24 7.49
CA ALA A 19 10.06 -5.22 7.02
C ALA A 19 9.38 -3.88 7.34
N THR A 20 9.55 -3.34 8.55
CA THR A 20 9.02 -2.01 8.90
C THR A 20 9.60 -0.92 8.01
N ALA A 21 10.92 -0.91 7.79
CA ALA A 21 11.57 0.05 6.91
C ALA A 21 11.05 -0.04 5.46
N SER A 22 10.82 -1.25 4.95
CA SER A 22 10.20 -1.46 3.63
C SER A 22 8.79 -0.86 3.54
N ALA A 23 7.98 -0.99 4.59
CA ALA A 23 6.65 -0.37 4.65
C ALA A 23 6.74 1.16 4.61
N ASP A 24 7.63 1.74 5.44
CA ASP A 24 7.78 3.19 5.57
C ASP A 24 8.33 3.84 4.30
N VAL A 25 9.36 3.23 3.68
CA VAL A 25 9.93 3.71 2.41
C VAL A 25 8.87 3.67 1.31
N THR A 26 8.14 2.57 1.21
CA THR A 26 7.08 2.41 0.20
C THR A 26 5.98 3.45 0.38
N ARG A 27 5.51 3.66 1.62
CA ARG A 27 4.51 4.67 1.94
C ARG A 27 5.02 6.08 1.64
N ALA A 28 6.26 6.40 2.02
CA ALA A 28 6.86 7.70 1.76
C ALA A 28 6.99 8.01 0.26
N ASP A 29 7.34 7.03 -0.55
CA ASP A 29 7.43 7.22 -2.00
C ASP A 29 6.05 7.44 -2.65
N LYS A 30 5.00 6.80 -2.12
CA LYS A 30 3.63 7.09 -2.55
C LYS A 30 3.12 8.45 -2.07
N LEU A 31 3.48 8.87 -0.86
CA LEU A 31 3.20 10.22 -0.36
C LEU A 31 3.84 11.31 -1.23
N LYS A 32 5.06 11.11 -1.72
CA LYS A 32 5.69 12.04 -2.70
C LYS A 32 4.91 12.11 -4.01
N GLN A 33 4.38 10.98 -4.49
CA GLN A 33 3.54 10.98 -5.70
C GLN A 33 2.23 11.75 -5.45
N LEU A 34 1.63 11.58 -4.28
CA LEU A 34 0.46 12.35 -3.86
C LEU A 34 0.77 13.85 -3.73
N GLU A 35 1.90 14.22 -3.15
CA GLU A 35 2.38 15.60 -3.06
C GLU A 35 2.49 16.24 -4.45
N GLY A 36 3.02 15.50 -5.43
CA GLY A 36 3.13 15.94 -6.83
C GLY A 36 1.78 16.26 -7.50
N ILE A 37 0.65 15.79 -6.97
CA ILE A 37 -0.69 16.16 -7.45
C ILE A 37 -1.07 17.56 -6.98
N PHE A 38 -0.61 17.95 -5.80
CA PHE A 38 -0.98 19.19 -5.11
C PHE A 38 0.17 20.20 -5.04
N GLU A 39 1.04 20.20 -6.05
CA GLU A 39 2.17 21.14 -6.11
C GLU A 39 1.70 22.60 -5.99
N GLY A 40 2.46 23.36 -5.20
CA GLY A 40 2.25 24.79 -5.01
C GLY A 40 2.77 25.65 -6.17
N GLY A 41 2.82 26.95 -5.93
CA GLY A 41 3.36 27.93 -6.87
C GLY A 41 2.34 28.47 -7.89
N PRO A 42 2.80 29.23 -8.89
CA PRO A 42 1.93 29.97 -9.83
C PRO A 42 1.00 29.07 -10.66
N ASN A 43 1.39 27.80 -10.83
CA ASN A 43 0.62 26.80 -11.56
C ASN A 43 -0.12 25.83 -10.63
N GLY A 44 -0.11 26.06 -9.31
CA GLY A 44 -0.80 25.22 -8.34
C GLY A 44 -2.31 25.47 -8.33
N LEU A 45 -3.05 24.54 -7.72
CA LEU A 45 -4.50 24.66 -7.56
C LEU A 45 -4.89 25.92 -6.79
N GLY A 46 -4.14 26.24 -5.72
CA GLY A 46 -4.39 27.43 -4.90
C GLY A 46 -4.25 28.74 -5.68
N ALA A 47 -3.26 28.85 -6.57
CA ALA A 47 -3.09 30.03 -7.42
C ALA A 47 -4.27 30.21 -8.36
N SER A 48 -4.74 29.14 -9.00
CA SER A 48 -5.89 29.21 -9.90
C SER A 48 -7.19 29.57 -9.19
N ILE A 49 -7.39 29.10 -7.96
CA ILE A 49 -8.55 29.50 -7.14
C ILE A 49 -8.44 30.99 -6.79
N ASN A 50 -7.25 31.46 -6.42
CA ASN A 50 -7.02 32.87 -6.12
C ASN A 50 -7.28 33.76 -7.35
N ASP A 51 -6.79 33.38 -8.52
CA ASP A 51 -7.03 34.12 -9.78
C ASP A 51 -8.51 34.16 -10.15
N MET A 52 -9.23 33.05 -9.94
CA MET A 52 -10.68 33.00 -10.08
C MET A 52 -11.36 33.98 -9.13
N LEU A 53 -11.04 33.95 -7.83
CA LEU A 53 -11.64 34.86 -6.84
C LEU A 53 -11.32 36.32 -7.14
N ASN A 54 -10.09 36.64 -7.54
CA ASN A 54 -9.70 38.00 -7.91
C ASN A 54 -10.45 38.52 -9.14
N SER A 55 -10.73 37.65 -10.12
CA SER A 55 -11.49 38.05 -11.31
C SER A 55 -12.94 38.49 -11.01
N PHE A 56 -13.51 38.09 -9.86
CA PHE A 56 -14.81 38.61 -9.43
C PHE A 56 -14.74 40.06 -8.94
N ALA A 57 -13.60 40.50 -8.40
CA ALA A 57 -13.41 41.90 -8.00
C ALA A 57 -13.44 42.84 -9.22
N ASP A 58 -12.90 42.39 -10.36
CA ASP A 58 -12.93 43.14 -11.62
C ASP A 58 -14.39 43.34 -12.10
N VAL A 59 -15.19 42.26 -12.08
CA VAL A 59 -16.62 42.33 -12.43
C VAL A 59 -17.42 43.18 -11.43
N ALA A 60 -17.11 43.11 -10.14
CA ALA A 60 -17.75 43.95 -9.13
C ALA A 60 -17.45 45.44 -9.36
N SER A 61 -16.25 45.78 -9.83
CA SER A 61 -15.85 47.15 -10.14
C SER A 61 -16.48 47.70 -11.43
N ALA A 62 -16.74 46.83 -12.42
CA ALA A 62 -17.30 47.20 -13.72
C ALA A 62 -18.35 46.17 -14.23
N PRO A 63 -19.57 46.14 -13.66
CA PRO A 63 -20.53 45.06 -13.92
C PRO A 63 -21.06 44.98 -15.36
N THR A 64 -20.98 46.07 -16.14
CA THR A 64 -21.43 46.10 -17.54
C THR A 64 -20.31 45.81 -18.54
N ASP A 65 -19.07 45.64 -18.08
CA ASP A 65 -17.93 45.29 -18.92
C ASP A 65 -18.02 43.81 -19.33
N LEU A 66 -18.27 43.57 -20.61
CA LEU A 66 -18.34 42.22 -21.16
C LEU A 66 -16.99 41.50 -21.14
N THR A 67 -15.89 42.24 -21.32
CA THR A 67 -14.53 41.67 -21.27
C THR A 67 -14.22 41.15 -19.87
N ALA A 68 -14.51 41.93 -18.82
CA ALA A 68 -14.32 41.49 -17.44
C ALA A 68 -15.11 40.20 -17.13
N ARG A 69 -16.39 40.14 -17.55
CA ARG A 69 -17.23 38.94 -17.39
C ARG A 69 -16.67 37.71 -18.12
N THR A 70 -16.20 37.88 -19.35
CA THR A 70 -15.59 36.78 -20.13
C THR A 70 -14.31 36.26 -19.47
N VAL A 71 -13.48 37.16 -18.92
CA VAL A 71 -12.26 36.77 -18.19
C VAL A 71 -12.63 35.96 -16.94
N THR A 72 -13.60 36.40 -16.14
CA THR A 72 -14.06 35.67 -14.96
C THR A 72 -14.54 34.26 -15.31
N LEU A 73 -15.37 34.10 -16.34
CA LEU A 73 -15.82 32.77 -16.79
C LEU A 73 -14.64 31.88 -17.17
N THR A 74 -13.64 32.43 -17.86
CA THR A 74 -12.42 31.69 -18.23
C THR A 74 -11.65 31.24 -16.99
N ARG A 75 -11.52 32.10 -15.97
CA ARG A 75 -10.83 31.74 -14.71
C ARG A 75 -11.56 30.68 -13.90
N ILE A 76 -12.90 30.71 -13.91
CA ILE A 76 -13.73 29.65 -13.31
C ILE A 76 -13.47 28.31 -14.01
N ASP A 77 -13.52 28.30 -15.35
CA ASP A 77 -13.27 27.09 -16.13
C ASP A 77 -11.85 26.54 -15.91
N GLU A 78 -10.84 27.40 -15.81
CA GLU A 78 -9.46 27.02 -15.49
C GLU A 78 -9.35 26.37 -14.11
N ALA A 79 -9.94 26.97 -13.07
CA ALA A 79 -9.94 26.43 -11.72
C ALA A 79 -10.66 25.07 -11.66
N ALA A 80 -11.84 24.97 -12.26
CA ALA A 80 -12.61 23.73 -12.34
C ALA A 80 -11.88 22.64 -13.14
N SER A 81 -11.18 23.01 -14.22
CA SER A 81 -10.34 22.09 -15.00
C SER A 81 -9.20 21.53 -14.15
N ARG A 82 -8.52 22.37 -13.36
CA ARG A 82 -7.43 21.93 -12.48
C ARG A 82 -7.92 21.02 -11.34
N MET A 83 -9.08 21.30 -10.75
CA MET A 83 -9.68 20.41 -9.74
C MET A 83 -10.01 19.04 -10.35
N ARG A 84 -10.61 19.00 -11.54
CA ARG A 84 -10.88 17.74 -12.26
C ARG A 84 -9.59 16.99 -12.61
N ALA A 85 -8.56 17.70 -13.06
CA ALA A 85 -7.26 17.09 -13.35
C ALA A 85 -6.60 16.49 -12.10
N ALA A 86 -6.68 17.17 -10.94
CA ALA A 86 -6.21 16.62 -9.67
C ALA A 86 -7.01 15.36 -9.28
N SER A 87 -8.33 15.39 -9.41
CA SER A 87 -9.19 14.21 -9.15
C SER A 87 -8.80 13.02 -10.03
N GLN A 88 -8.61 13.25 -11.33
CA GLN A 88 -8.20 12.19 -12.26
C GLN A 88 -6.85 11.60 -11.89
N ARG A 89 -5.87 12.43 -11.48
CA ARG A 89 -4.56 11.92 -11.04
C ARG A 89 -4.66 11.06 -9.77
N LEU A 90 -5.58 11.37 -8.86
CA LEU A 90 -5.85 10.53 -7.69
C LEU A 90 -6.44 9.18 -8.12
N ASP A 91 -7.34 9.16 -9.11
CA ASP A 91 -7.89 7.94 -9.72
C ASP A 91 -6.81 7.08 -10.36
N ASP A 92 -5.95 7.69 -11.17
CA ASP A 92 -4.84 7.00 -11.82
C ASP A 92 -3.88 6.41 -10.78
N LEU A 93 -3.59 7.15 -9.70
CA LEU A 93 -2.75 6.69 -8.60
C LEU A 93 -3.36 5.49 -7.86
N GLN A 94 -4.67 5.49 -7.61
CA GLN A 94 -5.37 4.36 -7.00
C GLN A 94 -5.35 3.10 -7.89
N ILE A 95 -5.53 3.27 -9.21
CA ILE A 95 -5.48 2.16 -10.17
C ILE A 95 -4.08 1.54 -10.17
N GLY A 96 -3.04 2.37 -10.26
CA GLY A 96 -1.65 1.93 -10.21
C GLY A 96 -1.32 1.21 -8.90
N LEU A 97 -1.79 1.74 -7.78
CA LEU A 97 -1.62 1.14 -6.45
C LEU A 97 -2.29 -0.24 -6.35
N THR A 98 -3.51 -0.37 -6.87
CA THR A 98 -4.23 -1.65 -6.89
C THR A 98 -3.49 -2.70 -7.72
N GLN A 99 -2.94 -2.31 -8.88
CA GLN A 99 -2.14 -3.20 -9.71
C GLN A 99 -0.86 -3.64 -8.98
N GLU A 100 -0.17 -2.70 -8.34
CA GLU A 100 1.05 -2.96 -7.59
C GLU A 100 0.80 -3.90 -6.39
N LEU A 101 -0.26 -3.67 -5.62
CA LEU A 101 -0.69 -4.54 -4.52
C LEU A 101 -0.92 -5.98 -5.01
N ASN A 102 -1.64 -6.16 -6.13
CA ASN A 102 -1.89 -7.47 -6.71
C ASN A 102 -0.61 -8.16 -7.19
N GLN A 103 0.31 -7.42 -7.82
CA GLN A 103 1.61 -7.96 -8.23
C GLN A 103 2.44 -8.44 -7.03
N LYS A 104 2.51 -7.63 -5.97
CA LYS A 104 3.25 -7.99 -4.75
C LYS A 104 2.60 -9.18 -4.03
N ALA A 105 1.26 -9.26 -3.97
CA ALA A 105 0.56 -10.44 -3.46
C ALA A 105 0.89 -11.71 -4.28
N GLY A 106 0.98 -11.57 -5.61
CA GLY A 106 1.46 -12.64 -6.50
C GLY A 106 2.89 -13.09 -6.19
N ALA A 107 3.80 -12.15 -5.91
CA ALA A 107 5.17 -12.46 -5.51
C ALA A 107 5.22 -13.21 -4.16
N VAL A 108 4.43 -12.78 -3.17
CA VAL A 108 4.29 -13.48 -1.88
C VAL A 108 3.83 -14.93 -2.08
N ASN A 109 2.83 -15.15 -2.95
CA ASN A 109 2.34 -16.50 -3.26
C ASN A 109 3.41 -17.40 -3.88
N ALA A 110 4.20 -16.86 -4.82
CA ALA A 110 5.29 -17.59 -5.44
C ALA A 110 6.39 -17.95 -4.43
N LEU A 111 6.78 -17.01 -3.57
CA LEU A 111 7.75 -17.23 -2.49
C LEU A 111 7.25 -18.25 -1.47
N ALA A 112 6.00 -18.15 -1.03
CA ALA A 112 5.39 -19.10 -0.10
C ALA A 112 5.41 -20.53 -0.66
N LYS A 113 5.08 -20.71 -1.95
CA LYS A 113 5.17 -22.01 -2.63
C LYS A 113 6.60 -22.55 -2.66
N ASN A 114 7.57 -21.72 -3.04
CA ASN A 114 8.97 -22.11 -3.05
C ASN A 114 9.47 -22.54 -1.65
N ILE A 115 9.02 -21.86 -0.60
CA ILE A 115 9.36 -22.22 0.78
C ILE A 115 8.75 -23.57 1.16
N ALA A 116 7.49 -23.81 0.80
CA ALA A 116 6.83 -25.10 1.03
C ALA A 116 7.55 -26.26 0.30
N ASP A 117 7.99 -26.03 -0.94
CA ASP A 117 8.78 -27.01 -1.71
C ASP A 117 10.14 -27.30 -1.06
N VAL A 118 10.85 -26.25 -0.60
CA VAL A 118 12.12 -26.39 0.12
C VAL A 118 11.94 -27.10 1.46
N ASN A 119 10.87 -26.80 2.21
CA ASN A 119 10.51 -27.53 3.42
C ASN A 119 10.36 -29.03 3.15
N GLY A 120 9.69 -29.42 2.06
CA GLY A 120 9.55 -30.82 1.68
C GLY A 120 10.88 -31.50 1.35
N GLN A 121 11.83 -30.78 0.75
CA GLN A 121 13.17 -31.29 0.48
C GLN A 121 14.00 -31.44 1.77
N ILE A 122 13.90 -30.48 2.70
CA ILE A 122 14.56 -30.53 4.01
C ILE A 122 14.07 -31.73 4.81
N ALA A 123 12.75 -31.92 4.91
CA ALA A 123 12.16 -33.05 5.66
C ALA A 123 12.64 -34.40 5.09
N LYS A 124 12.70 -34.54 3.76
CA LYS A 124 13.22 -35.74 3.10
C LYS A 124 14.70 -35.98 3.39
N ALA A 125 15.54 -34.96 3.29
CA ALA A 125 16.97 -35.07 3.54
C ALA A 125 17.29 -35.43 5.00
N GLN A 126 16.58 -34.79 5.95
CA GLN A 126 16.71 -35.13 7.37
C GLN A 126 16.26 -36.56 7.67
N GLY A 127 15.17 -37.03 7.06
CA GLY A 127 14.72 -38.42 7.17
C GLY A 127 15.75 -39.43 6.64
N GLN A 128 16.65 -39.01 5.74
CA GLN A 128 17.76 -39.81 5.23
C GLN A 128 19.07 -39.65 6.03
N GLY A 129 19.05 -38.86 7.10
CA GLY A 129 20.23 -38.57 7.93
C GLY A 129 21.27 -37.65 7.28
N GLN A 130 20.93 -36.98 6.17
CA GLN A 130 21.80 -36.03 5.49
C GLN A 130 21.54 -34.60 5.98
N PRO A 131 22.56 -33.84 6.42
CA PRO A 131 22.37 -32.45 6.83
C PRO A 131 22.09 -31.55 5.61
N PRO A 132 20.89 -30.93 5.49
CA PRO A 132 20.50 -30.19 4.29
C PRO A 132 20.90 -28.71 4.37
N ASN A 133 22.17 -28.42 4.62
CA ASN A 133 22.64 -27.05 4.90
C ASN A 133 22.29 -26.05 3.78
N ASP A 134 22.53 -26.42 2.53
CA ASP A 134 22.21 -25.56 1.37
C ASP A 134 20.71 -25.26 1.25
N LEU A 135 19.85 -26.22 1.60
CA LEU A 135 18.40 -26.04 1.59
C LEU A 135 17.94 -25.13 2.74
N LEU A 136 18.58 -25.23 3.91
CA LEU A 136 18.32 -24.33 5.03
C LEU A 136 18.69 -22.88 4.65
N ASP A 137 19.85 -22.68 4.05
CA ASP A 137 20.28 -21.35 3.58
C ASP A 137 19.34 -20.79 2.52
N ARG A 138 18.90 -21.64 1.58
CA ARG A 138 17.94 -21.26 0.55
C ARG A 138 16.59 -20.87 1.16
N ARG A 139 16.09 -21.64 2.13
CA ARG A 139 14.85 -21.33 2.85
C ARG A 139 14.96 -19.99 3.57
N ASP A 140 16.07 -19.75 4.27
CA ASP A 140 16.26 -18.53 5.03
C ASP A 140 16.39 -17.31 4.10
N GLN A 141 16.96 -17.48 2.90
CA GLN A 141 16.92 -16.46 1.85
C GLN A 141 15.49 -16.15 1.41
N LEU A 142 14.70 -17.17 1.08
CA LEU A 142 13.31 -16.99 0.65
C LEU A 142 12.46 -16.32 1.75
N ILE A 143 12.70 -16.64 3.02
CA ILE A 143 12.06 -15.99 4.16
C ILE A 143 12.50 -14.52 4.27
N ARG A 144 13.76 -14.19 4.02
CA ARG A 144 14.18 -12.77 3.97
C ARG A 144 13.50 -12.02 2.83
N GLU A 145 13.39 -12.63 1.65
CA GLU A 145 12.71 -12.05 0.49
C GLU A 145 11.21 -11.85 0.77
N ILE A 146 10.51 -12.82 1.37
CA ILE A 146 9.07 -12.68 1.67
C ILE A 146 8.80 -11.55 2.68
N ASN A 147 9.70 -11.37 3.65
CA ASN A 147 9.62 -10.31 4.65
C ASN A 147 9.78 -8.89 4.08
N GLN A 148 10.32 -8.74 2.87
CA GLN A 148 10.30 -7.44 2.17
C GLN A 148 8.88 -7.05 1.78
N TYR A 149 8.06 -8.01 1.35
CA TYR A 149 6.69 -7.76 0.92
C TYR A 149 5.70 -7.74 2.07
N VAL A 150 5.82 -8.70 2.99
CA VAL A 150 4.93 -8.83 4.15
C VAL A 150 5.68 -9.49 5.31
N GLN A 151 5.60 -8.88 6.48
CA GLN A 151 6.23 -9.40 7.68
C GLN A 151 5.62 -10.76 8.07
N THR A 152 6.48 -11.75 8.28
CA THR A 152 6.14 -13.10 8.70
C THR A 152 6.82 -13.45 10.02
N THR A 153 6.21 -14.37 10.76
CA THR A 153 6.84 -15.04 11.90
C THR A 153 7.09 -16.50 11.54
N SER A 154 8.32 -16.97 11.73
CA SER A 154 8.71 -18.34 11.47
C SER A 154 8.70 -19.19 12.74
N ILE A 155 8.12 -20.39 12.68
CA ILE A 155 8.09 -21.36 13.77
C ILE A 155 8.63 -22.70 13.24
N PRO A 156 9.78 -23.19 13.75
CA PRO A 156 10.33 -24.48 13.32
C PRO A 156 9.47 -25.64 13.83
N ALA A 157 9.43 -26.73 13.06
CA ALA A 157 8.81 -28.00 13.43
C ALA A 157 9.87 -29.09 13.66
N ASP A 158 9.46 -30.18 14.32
CA ASP A 158 10.35 -31.28 14.69
C ASP A 158 10.88 -32.08 13.49
N ASP A 159 10.19 -32.02 12.35
CA ASP A 159 10.57 -32.66 11.09
C ASP A 159 11.52 -31.81 10.21
N GLY A 160 11.99 -30.69 10.76
CA GLY A 160 12.89 -29.75 10.09
C GLY A 160 12.20 -28.72 9.19
N THR A 161 10.90 -28.85 8.95
CA THR A 161 10.12 -27.84 8.24
C THR A 161 9.94 -26.58 9.07
N VAL A 162 9.45 -25.51 8.45
CA VAL A 162 9.11 -24.25 9.14
C VAL A 162 7.71 -23.80 8.76
N GLY A 163 6.92 -23.44 9.77
CA GLY A 163 5.67 -22.72 9.59
C GLY A 163 5.93 -21.22 9.46
N LEU A 164 5.26 -20.56 8.52
CA LEU A 164 5.29 -19.11 8.36
C LEU A 164 3.90 -18.54 8.58
N PHE A 165 3.82 -17.54 9.46
CA PHE A 165 2.57 -16.93 9.89
C PHE A 165 2.56 -15.43 9.60
N LEU A 166 1.44 -14.96 9.05
CA LEU A 166 1.10 -13.55 8.85
C LEU A 166 0.21 -13.07 10.00
N ALA A 167 0.26 -11.77 10.31
CA ALA A 167 -0.62 -11.14 11.30
C ALA A 167 -0.67 -11.91 12.66
N GLY A 168 0.45 -12.52 13.05
CA GLY A 168 0.61 -13.30 14.29
C GLY A 168 -0.08 -14.68 14.33
N SER A 169 -1.01 -15.01 13.42
CA SER A 169 -1.82 -16.24 13.54
C SER A 169 -2.22 -16.91 12.22
N GLN A 170 -2.06 -16.23 11.09
CA GLN A 170 -2.55 -16.71 9.79
C GLN A 170 -1.45 -17.50 9.07
N ALA A 171 -1.58 -18.82 9.01
CA ALA A 171 -0.57 -19.70 8.42
C ALA A 171 -0.48 -19.52 6.90
N LEU A 172 0.60 -18.91 6.43
CA LEU A 172 0.93 -18.79 5.01
C LEU A 172 1.62 -20.04 4.48
N VAL A 173 2.56 -20.60 5.25
CA VAL A 173 3.18 -21.89 4.97
C VAL A 173 3.07 -22.77 6.21
N LEU A 174 2.65 -24.02 6.03
CA LEU A 174 2.61 -25.01 7.10
C LEU A 174 3.16 -26.33 6.56
N GLY A 175 4.33 -26.72 7.05
CA GLY A 175 5.04 -27.90 6.53
C GLY A 175 5.34 -27.73 5.03
N THR A 176 4.75 -28.59 4.21
CA THR A 176 4.90 -28.59 2.74
C THR A 176 3.71 -27.96 2.00
N GLU A 177 2.80 -27.30 2.72
CA GLU A 177 1.63 -26.65 2.13
C GLU A 177 1.78 -25.13 2.20
N ALA A 178 1.45 -24.45 1.10
CA ALA A 178 1.37 -23.00 1.02
C ALA A 178 -0.09 -22.58 0.81
N SER A 179 -0.57 -21.69 1.66
CA SER A 179 -1.80 -20.92 1.43
C SER A 179 -1.49 -19.75 0.50
N SER A 180 -2.52 -19.18 -0.14
CA SER A 180 -2.37 -17.99 -0.98
C SER A 180 -2.95 -16.76 -0.30
N VAL A 181 -2.35 -15.61 -0.58
CA VAL A 181 -2.90 -14.30 -0.27
C VAL A 181 -3.51 -13.66 -1.51
N THR A 182 -4.51 -12.81 -1.30
CA THR A 182 -5.15 -12.01 -2.34
C THR A 182 -5.46 -10.63 -1.80
N ILE A 183 -5.55 -9.64 -2.68
CA ILE A 183 -6.07 -8.32 -2.34
C ILE A 183 -7.58 -8.36 -2.52
N VAL A 184 -8.30 -7.96 -1.48
CA VAL A 184 -9.77 -7.84 -1.45
C VAL A 184 -10.14 -6.42 -1.06
N ARG A 185 -11.42 -6.07 -1.23
CA ARG A 185 -11.96 -4.87 -0.59
C ARG A 185 -11.95 -5.04 0.93
N ASP A 186 -12.02 -3.93 1.64
CA ASP A 186 -12.19 -3.99 3.08
C ASP A 186 -13.51 -4.69 3.47
N GLU A 187 -13.66 -5.01 4.75
CA GLU A 187 -14.83 -5.72 5.27
C GLU A 187 -16.16 -4.96 5.08
N PHE A 188 -16.09 -3.66 4.78
CA PHE A 188 -17.24 -2.78 4.55
C PHE A 188 -17.56 -2.58 3.06
N GLY A 189 -16.72 -3.10 2.16
CA GLY A 189 -16.91 -3.02 0.70
C GLY A 189 -16.61 -1.65 0.09
N ASP A 190 -15.84 -0.80 0.78
CA ASP A 190 -15.43 0.51 0.28
C ASP A 190 -14.58 0.34 -1.00
N LEU A 191 -14.94 1.07 -2.06
CA LEU A 191 -14.24 1.03 -3.34
C LEU A 191 -12.83 1.63 -3.25
N ASN A 192 -12.58 2.46 -2.23
CA ASN A 192 -11.33 3.15 -2.04
C ASN A 192 -10.43 2.51 -0.98
N LYS A 193 -10.85 1.38 -0.41
CA LYS A 193 -10.06 0.64 0.57
C LYS A 193 -9.80 -0.78 0.11
N SER A 194 -8.71 -1.33 0.59
CA SER A 194 -8.33 -2.70 0.32
C SER A 194 -7.73 -3.35 1.57
N SER A 195 -7.80 -4.67 1.61
CA SER A 195 -7.21 -5.50 2.64
C SER A 195 -6.49 -6.69 2.01
N LEU A 196 -5.44 -7.16 2.68
CA LEU A 196 -4.81 -8.42 2.37
C LEU A 196 -5.64 -9.56 2.99
N ALA A 197 -6.09 -10.51 2.19
CA ALA A 197 -6.81 -11.68 2.66
C ALA A 197 -5.99 -12.96 2.46
N LEU A 198 -6.12 -13.90 3.39
CA LEU A 198 -5.66 -15.27 3.21
C LEU A 198 -6.78 -16.11 2.59
N THR A 199 -6.47 -16.85 1.53
CA THR A 199 -7.38 -17.82 0.93
C THR A 199 -7.11 -19.20 1.53
N ARG A 200 -8.13 -19.79 2.17
CA ARG A 200 -8.09 -21.16 2.68
C ARG A 200 -9.38 -21.88 2.29
N ASN A 201 -9.25 -23.05 1.66
CA ASN A 201 -10.38 -23.89 1.24
C ASN A 201 -11.44 -23.14 0.39
N GLY A 202 -11.00 -22.20 -0.46
CA GLY A 202 -11.88 -21.39 -1.29
C GLY A 202 -12.55 -20.20 -0.61
N ALA A 203 -12.35 -20.01 0.70
CA ALA A 203 -12.80 -18.84 1.44
C ALA A 203 -11.64 -17.84 1.63
N SER A 204 -11.89 -16.55 1.40
CA SER A 204 -10.95 -15.47 1.70
C SER A 204 -11.26 -14.86 3.06
N VAL A 205 -10.27 -14.79 3.94
CA VAL A 205 -10.37 -14.13 5.24
C VAL A 205 -9.51 -12.89 5.21
N ALA A 206 -10.14 -11.72 5.20
CA ALA A 206 -9.46 -10.43 5.26
C ALA A 206 -8.70 -10.30 6.59
N MET A 207 -7.50 -9.72 6.52
CA MET A 207 -6.68 -9.43 7.69
C MET A 207 -6.92 -8.01 8.16
N ASP A 208 -6.85 -7.80 9.46
CA ASP A 208 -6.73 -6.47 10.05
C ASP A 208 -5.40 -5.85 9.61
N GLU A 209 -5.49 -4.66 9.01
CA GLU A 209 -4.33 -3.88 8.55
C GLU A 209 -3.38 -3.55 9.71
N ASN A 210 -3.90 -3.33 10.93
CA ASN A 210 -3.07 -3.04 12.10
C ASN A 210 -2.27 -4.25 12.56
N ALA A 211 -2.75 -5.46 12.27
CA ALA A 211 -2.03 -6.69 12.55
C ALA A 211 -0.88 -6.93 11.56
N LEU A 212 -0.86 -6.21 10.43
CA LEU A 212 0.22 -6.26 9.45
C LEU A 212 1.32 -5.25 9.82
N ALA A 213 2.29 -5.71 10.59
CA ALA A 213 3.30 -4.85 11.20
C ALA A 213 4.34 -4.27 10.21
N GLY A 214 4.61 -4.91 9.08
CA GLY A 214 5.64 -4.46 8.13
C GLY A 214 5.60 -5.14 6.76
N GLY A 215 6.39 -4.62 5.84
CA GLY A 215 6.50 -5.02 4.44
C GLY A 215 5.92 -3.97 3.49
N GLU A 216 6.26 -4.07 2.21
CA GLU A 216 5.76 -3.16 1.17
C GLU A 216 4.22 -3.18 1.06
N ILE A 217 3.57 -4.35 1.20
CA ILE A 217 2.12 -4.47 1.10
C ILE A 217 1.41 -3.63 2.18
N PRO A 218 1.72 -3.76 3.49
CA PRO A 218 1.13 -2.88 4.50
C PRO A 218 1.42 -1.39 4.29
N GLY A 219 2.60 -1.03 3.76
CA GLY A 219 2.90 0.35 3.40
C GLY A 219 1.99 0.91 2.31
N LEU A 220 1.73 0.11 1.26
CA LEU A 220 0.80 0.45 0.19
C LEU A 220 -0.66 0.51 0.67
N LEU A 221 -1.08 -0.43 1.52
CA LEU A 221 -2.44 -0.46 2.08
C LEU A 221 -2.70 0.80 2.93
N ARG A 222 -1.79 1.15 3.83
CA ARG A 222 -1.92 2.38 4.65
C ARG A 222 -1.99 3.64 3.79
N PHE A 223 -1.15 3.73 2.76
CA PHE A 223 -1.21 4.83 1.82
C PHE A 223 -2.57 4.90 1.10
N GLN A 224 -3.09 3.76 0.62
CA GLN A 224 -4.40 3.70 -0.03
C GLN A 224 -5.52 4.14 0.91
N ASN A 225 -5.56 3.48 2.07
CA ASN A 225 -6.70 3.48 2.97
C ASN A 225 -6.83 4.80 3.73
N ASP A 226 -5.70 5.43 4.04
CA ASP A 226 -5.65 6.68 4.80
C ASP A 226 -5.24 7.86 3.92
N ASP A 227 -4.01 7.87 3.42
CA ASP A 227 -3.39 9.08 2.84
C ASP A 227 -4.07 9.52 1.54
N LEU A 228 -4.25 8.58 0.61
CA LEU A 228 -4.89 8.84 -0.68
C LEU A 228 -6.36 9.21 -0.49
N ASN A 229 -7.05 8.52 0.42
CA ASN A 229 -8.44 8.79 0.75
C ASN A 229 -8.63 10.15 1.39
N GLU A 230 -7.75 10.57 2.29
CA GLU A 230 -7.81 11.91 2.87
C GLU A 230 -7.54 12.98 1.80
N GLY A 231 -6.57 12.77 0.90
CA GLY A 231 -6.32 13.65 -0.23
C GLY A 231 -7.55 13.86 -1.12
N ARG A 232 -8.27 12.76 -1.43
CA ARG A 232 -9.55 12.80 -2.15
C ARG A 232 -10.62 13.58 -1.39
N ASN A 233 -10.79 13.29 -0.10
CA ASN A 233 -11.80 13.93 0.74
C ASN A 233 -11.55 15.44 0.88
N LEU A 234 -10.29 15.86 1.02
CA LEU A 234 -9.91 17.27 1.08
C LEU A 234 -10.20 17.99 -0.24
N LEU A 235 -9.82 17.41 -1.39
CA LEU A 235 -10.14 17.99 -2.70
C LEU A 235 -11.66 18.08 -2.92
N GLY A 236 -12.40 17.04 -2.55
CA GLY A 236 -13.85 17.01 -2.62
C GLY A 236 -14.52 18.08 -1.75
N ARG A 237 -14.09 18.22 -0.48
CA ARG A 237 -14.60 19.26 0.43
C ARG A 237 -14.29 20.67 -0.08
N LEU A 238 -13.08 20.91 -0.59
CA LEU A 238 -12.70 22.19 -1.17
C LEU A 238 -13.59 22.54 -2.38
N THR A 239 -13.77 21.59 -3.30
CA THR A 239 -14.59 21.76 -4.51
C THR A 239 -16.05 22.03 -4.15
N LEU A 240 -16.59 21.26 -3.20
CA LEU A 240 -17.95 21.44 -2.70
C LEU A 240 -18.12 22.81 -2.04
N GLY A 241 -17.23 23.20 -1.14
CA GLY A 241 -17.29 24.49 -0.45
C GLY A 241 -17.26 25.68 -1.41
N ILE A 242 -16.38 25.65 -2.42
CA ILE A 242 -16.31 26.70 -3.45
C ILE A 242 -17.59 26.74 -4.28
N SER A 243 -18.04 25.60 -4.80
CA SER A 243 -19.21 25.54 -5.66
C SER A 243 -20.51 25.93 -4.95
N THR A 244 -20.70 25.53 -3.69
CA THR A 244 -21.85 25.95 -2.88
C THR A 244 -21.80 27.46 -2.64
N ALA A 245 -20.68 27.99 -2.15
CA ALA A 245 -20.56 29.43 -1.86
C ALA A 245 -20.74 30.33 -3.09
N MET A 246 -20.49 29.82 -4.29
CA MET A 246 -20.72 30.55 -5.55
C MET A 246 -22.17 30.49 -6.04
N ASN A 247 -22.91 29.44 -5.68
CA ASN A 247 -24.28 29.23 -6.13
C ASN A 247 -25.33 29.84 -5.18
N ASP A 248 -24.96 30.04 -3.92
CA ASP A 248 -25.76 30.75 -2.90
C ASP A 248 -25.72 32.27 -3.11
#